data_AF-A0A522EYF0-F1
#
_entry.id   AF-A0A522EYF0-F1
#
_cell.length_a   1.000
_cell.length_b   1.000
_cell.length_c   1.000
_cell.angle_alpha   90.00
_cell.angle_beta   90.00
_cell.angle_gamma   90.00
#
_symmetry.space_group_name_H-M   'P 1'
#
loop_
_entity.id
_entity.type
_entity.pdbx_description
1 polymer ?
#
loop_
_entity_poly.entity_id
_entity_poly.type
_entity_poly.pdbx_seq_one_letter_code
_entity_poly.pdbx_strand_id
1 'polypeptide(L)'
;MSDFQKIINIIKTVRNKIVNDTDVVWAGCNSATDLQVEIDNDLDKLEKGDLTILDKFKHRFLPTATFQEVSLSNGWGDEFIELANKFDELYEKIK
;
A
#
# COMPACT_ATOMS: atom_id res chain seq x y z
N MET A 1 -17.93 -2.19 -9.81
CA MET A 1 -16.69 -2.47 -9.05
C MET A 1 -17.02 -2.25 -7.59
N SER A 2 -16.88 -3.26 -6.72
CA SER A 2 -17.14 -3.09 -5.27
C SER A 2 -16.10 -2.17 -4.64
N ASP A 3 -16.41 -1.57 -3.50
CA ASP A 3 -15.46 -0.73 -2.77
C ASP A 3 -14.21 -1.52 -2.35
N PHE A 4 -14.40 -2.79 -2.01
CA PHE A 4 -13.30 -3.74 -1.77
C PHE A 4 -12.36 -3.88 -2.97
N GLN A 5 -12.92 -4.02 -4.19
CA GLN A 5 -12.11 -4.14 -5.40
C GLN A 5 -11.36 -2.85 -5.74
N LYS A 6 -11.92 -1.69 -5.38
CA LYS A 6 -11.23 -0.40 -5.53
C LYS A 6 -10.03 -0.31 -4.58
N ILE A 7 -10.16 -0.76 -3.33
CA ILE A 7 -9.05 -0.82 -2.38
C ILE A 7 -7.92 -1.70 -2.91
N ILE A 8 -8.25 -2.92 -3.36
CA ILE A 8 -7.27 -3.83 -3.96
C ILE A 8 -6.54 -3.15 -5.12
N ASN A 9 -7.25 -2.39 -5.95
CA ASN A 9 -6.64 -1.67 -7.07
C ASN A 9 -5.69 -0.55 -6.63
N ILE A 10 -6.02 0.18 -5.56
CA ILE A 10 -5.14 1.20 -4.96
C ILE A 10 -3.86 0.54 -4.46
N ILE A 11 -3.97 -0.56 -3.72
CA ILE A 11 -2.82 -1.30 -3.19
C ILE A 11 -1.94 -1.83 -4.34
N LYS A 12 -2.54 -2.39 -5.39
CA LYS A 12 -1.84 -2.86 -6.61
C LYS A 12 -1.11 -1.71 -7.32
N THR A 13 -1.71 -0.51 -7.33
CA THR A 13 -1.08 0.70 -7.91
C THR A 13 0.17 1.09 -7.13
N VAL A 14 0.10 1.13 -5.80
CA VAL A 14 1.25 1.38 -4.92
C VAL A 14 2.34 0.33 -5.16
N ARG A 15 1.96 -0.96 -5.12
CA ARG A 15 2.88 -2.09 -5.37
C ARG A 15 3.64 -1.94 -6.68
N ASN A 16 2.97 -1.57 -7.77
CA ASN A 16 3.58 -1.40 -9.09
C ASN A 16 4.52 -0.19 -9.20
N LYS A 17 4.41 0.79 -8.31
CA LYS A 17 5.29 1.96 -8.25
C LYS A 17 6.54 1.75 -7.40
N ILE A 18 6.56 0.72 -6.56
CA ILE A 18 7.75 0.31 -5.83
C ILE A 18 8.66 -0.39 -6.85
N VAL A 19 9.78 0.23 -7.20
CA VAL A 19 10.77 -0.30 -8.16
C VAL A 19 12.03 -0.77 -7.44
N ASN A 20 12.83 -1.64 -8.07
CA ASN A 20 13.99 -2.27 -7.41
C ASN A 20 15.07 -1.28 -6.91
N ASP A 21 15.13 -0.08 -7.49
CA ASP A 21 16.07 0.98 -7.09
C ASP A 21 15.54 1.85 -5.93
N THR A 22 14.35 1.53 -5.41
CA THR A 22 13.79 2.24 -4.25
C THR A 22 14.70 1.99 -3.05
N ASP A 23 15.29 3.06 -2.52
CA ASP A 23 15.94 2.98 -1.23
C ASP A 23 14.86 2.72 -0.18
N VAL A 24 14.82 1.50 0.37
CA VAL A 24 13.85 1.06 1.38
C VAL A 24 14.52 0.70 2.71
N VAL A 25 15.84 0.88 2.80
CA VAL A 25 16.65 0.52 3.98
C VAL A 25 16.14 1.26 5.21
N TRP A 26 15.76 2.52 5.02
CA TRP A 26 15.21 3.39 6.04
C TRP A 26 13.76 3.04 6.43
N ALA A 27 13.02 2.32 5.57
CA ALA A 27 11.69 1.81 5.87
C ALA A 27 11.71 0.48 6.64
N GLY A 28 12.90 0.00 7.04
CA GLY A 28 13.11 -1.27 7.73
C GLY A 28 12.98 -2.50 6.82
N CYS A 29 12.93 -2.30 5.50
CA CYS A 29 12.92 -3.39 4.53
C CYS A 29 14.34 -3.67 4.03
N ASN A 30 14.68 -4.96 3.92
CA ASN A 30 15.98 -5.37 3.40
C ASN A 30 16.15 -5.04 1.92
N SER A 31 15.06 -5.01 1.15
CA SER A 31 15.07 -4.72 -0.30
C SER A 31 13.65 -4.36 -0.79
N ALA A 32 13.56 -3.57 -1.85
CA ALA A 32 12.28 -3.22 -2.47
C ALA A 32 11.51 -4.47 -2.94
N THR A 33 12.24 -5.51 -3.38
CA THR A 33 11.69 -6.82 -3.75
C THR A 33 11.00 -7.52 -2.57
N ASP A 34 11.57 -7.44 -1.36
CA ASP A 34 10.99 -8.07 -0.17
C ASP A 34 9.64 -7.42 0.19
N LEU A 35 9.59 -6.08 0.10
CA LEU A 35 8.36 -5.31 0.28
C LEU A 35 7.30 -5.66 -0.78
N GLN A 36 7.70 -5.79 -2.05
CA GLN A 36 6.77 -6.23 -3.13
C GLN A 36 6.19 -7.62 -2.84
N VAL A 37 7.03 -8.58 -2.44
CA VAL A 37 6.59 -9.95 -2.11
C VAL A 37 5.66 -9.94 -0.89
N GLU A 38 5.94 -9.12 0.12
CA GLU A 38 5.05 -8.98 1.27
C GLU A 38 3.67 -8.43 0.84
N ILE A 39 3.65 -7.36 0.05
CA ILE A 39 2.41 -6.76 -0.45
C ILE A 39 1.62 -7.76 -1.32
N ASP A 40 2.31 -8.54 -2.17
CA ASP A 40 1.67 -9.56 -3.00
C ASP A 40 1.02 -10.67 -2.16
N ASN A 41 1.70 -11.12 -1.10
CA ASN A 41 1.15 -12.11 -0.16
C ASN A 41 -0.05 -11.56 0.63
N ASP A 42 0.01 -10.29 1.05
CA ASP A 42 -1.08 -9.63 1.73
C ASP A 42 -2.28 -9.42 0.77
N LEU A 43 -2.03 -9.03 -0.48
CA LEU A 43 -3.06 -8.92 -1.52
C LEU A 43 -3.78 -10.24 -1.78
N ASP A 44 -3.07 -11.37 -1.85
CA ASP A 44 -3.68 -12.70 -2.02
C ASP A 44 -4.63 -13.05 -0.85
N LYS A 45 -4.22 -12.75 0.38
CA LYS A 45 -5.06 -12.95 1.57
C LYS A 45 -6.27 -12.01 1.58
N LEU A 46 -6.07 -10.75 1.18
CA LEU A 46 -7.15 -9.78 1.05
C LEU A 46 -8.16 -10.22 -0.01
N GLU A 47 -7.71 -10.71 -1.17
CA GLU A 47 -8.58 -11.27 -2.22
C GLU A 47 -9.37 -12.50 -1.75
N LYS A 48 -8.87 -13.24 -0.76
CA LYS A 48 -9.59 -14.34 -0.08
C LYS A 48 -10.57 -13.89 0.99
N GLY A 49 -10.69 -12.59 1.24
CA GLY A 49 -11.63 -11.98 2.20
C GLY A 49 -11.06 -11.78 3.60
N ASP A 50 -9.75 -11.84 3.78
CA ASP A 50 -9.13 -11.60 5.09
C ASP A 50 -9.06 -10.09 5.41
N LEU A 51 -10.03 -9.62 6.20
CA LEU A 51 -10.13 -8.21 6.60
C LEU A 51 -9.02 -7.78 7.57
N THR A 52 -8.28 -8.71 8.21
CA THR A 52 -7.16 -8.34 9.09
C THR A 52 -6.04 -7.67 8.30
N ILE A 53 -5.90 -8.04 7.03
CA ILE A 53 -4.96 -7.46 6.10
C ILE A 53 -5.34 -6.02 5.74
N LEU A 54 -6.64 -5.71 5.71
CA LEU A 54 -7.11 -4.36 5.43
C LEU A 54 -6.64 -3.37 6.52
N ASP A 55 -6.72 -3.76 7.79
CA ASP A 55 -6.18 -2.99 8.92
C ASP A 55 -4.65 -2.87 8.84
N LYS A 56 -3.94 -3.93 8.42
CA LYS A 56 -2.49 -3.88 8.18
C LYS A 56 -2.13 -2.83 7.10
N PHE A 57 -2.86 -2.82 5.98
CA PHE A 57 -2.67 -1.81 4.93
C PHE A 57 -2.99 -0.41 5.42
N LYS A 58 -4.06 -0.22 6.19
CA LYS A 58 -4.39 1.08 6.79
C LYS A 58 -3.22 1.67 7.57
N HIS A 59 -2.52 0.85 8.36
CA HIS A 59 -1.32 1.30 9.09
C HIS A 59 -0.16 1.67 8.16
N ARG A 60 0.02 0.96 7.05
CA ARG A 60 1.06 1.26 6.04
C ARG A 60 0.75 2.51 5.20
N PHE A 61 -0.52 2.89 5.10
CA PHE A 61 -0.98 4.11 4.43
C PHE A 61 -0.99 5.35 5.34
N LEU A 62 -0.66 5.21 6.64
CA LEU A 62 -0.61 6.35 7.55
C LEU A 62 0.50 7.34 7.19
N PRO A 63 0.38 8.59 7.66
CA PRO A 63 1.46 9.56 7.54
C PRO A 63 2.75 9.01 8.14
N THR A 64 3.90 9.27 7.51
CA THR A 64 5.25 8.82 7.90
C THR A 64 5.42 7.29 7.94
N ALA A 65 4.48 6.54 7.39
CA ALA A 65 4.59 5.10 7.26
C ALA A 65 5.32 4.69 5.97
N THR A 66 5.67 3.41 5.88
CA THR A 66 6.48 2.80 4.82
C THR A 66 6.10 3.28 3.41
N PHE A 67 4.82 3.40 3.07
CA PHE A 67 4.41 3.77 1.71
C PHE A 67 4.56 5.25 1.40
N GLN A 68 4.30 6.15 2.36
CA GLN A 68 4.56 7.58 2.17
C GLN A 68 6.05 7.79 1.92
N GLU A 69 6.82 7.17 2.77
CA GLU A 69 8.26 7.19 2.78
C GLU A 69 8.82 6.72 1.42
N VAL A 70 8.42 5.53 0.96
CA VAL A 70 8.80 5.04 -0.38
C VAL A 70 8.32 5.96 -1.51
N SER A 71 7.12 6.53 -1.40
CA SER A 71 6.60 7.43 -2.43
C SER A 71 7.40 8.71 -2.58
N LEU A 72 7.91 9.26 -1.47
CA LEU A 72 8.77 10.43 -1.48
C LEU A 72 10.10 10.12 -2.15
N SER A 73 10.74 8.99 -1.81
CA SER A 73 11.99 8.55 -2.43
C SER A 73 11.87 8.32 -3.94
N ASN A 74 10.72 7.80 -4.39
CA ASN A 74 10.48 7.50 -5.80
C ASN A 74 9.84 8.68 -6.58
N GLY A 75 9.62 9.84 -5.94
CA GLY A 75 9.11 11.04 -6.60
C GLY A 75 7.61 11.03 -6.94
N TRP A 76 6.81 10.19 -6.26
CA TRP A 76 5.34 10.13 -6.42
C TRP A 76 4.58 10.42 -5.12
N GLY A 77 5.19 11.17 -4.19
CA GLY A 77 4.61 11.53 -2.89
C GLY A 77 3.26 12.23 -2.96
N ASP A 78 3.06 13.17 -3.88
CA ASP A 78 1.76 13.83 -4.07
C ASP A 78 0.68 12.83 -4.50
N GLU A 79 1.04 11.91 -5.41
CA GLU A 79 0.11 10.87 -5.88
C GLU A 79 -0.20 9.86 -4.77
N PHE A 80 0.76 9.58 -3.88
CA PHE A 80 0.51 8.77 -2.69
C PHE A 80 -0.55 9.40 -1.78
N ILE A 81 -0.53 10.71 -1.57
CA ILE A 81 -1.54 11.41 -0.75
C ILE A 81 -2.94 11.21 -1.37
N GLU A 82 -3.06 11.32 -2.70
CA GLU A 82 -4.33 11.04 -3.38
C GLU A 82 -4.79 9.58 -3.21
N LEU A 83 -3.86 8.63 -3.30
CA LEU A 83 -4.13 7.20 -3.12
C LEU A 83 -4.53 6.88 -1.67
N ALA A 84 -3.85 7.48 -0.69
CA ALA A 84 -4.13 7.32 0.73
C ALA A 84 -5.50 7.88 1.11
N ASN A 85 -5.84 9.08 0.62
CA ASN A 85 -7.17 9.65 0.81
C ASN A 85 -8.27 8.75 0.23
N LYS A 86 -8.08 8.26 -1.00
CA LYS A 86 -9.04 7.33 -1.63
C LYS A 86 -9.14 6.01 -0.87
N PHE A 87 -8.02 5.49 -0.34
CA PHE A 87 -8.02 4.29 0.48
C PHE A 87 -8.86 4.50 1.74
N ASP A 88 -8.67 5.63 2.42
CA ASP A 88 -9.38 5.97 3.65
C ASP A 88 -10.89 6.11 3.45
N GLU A 89 -11.32 6.83 2.41
CA GLU A 89 -12.73 6.98 2.06
C GLU A 89 -13.42 5.63 1.76
N LEU A 90 -12.68 4.67 1.20
CA LEU A 90 -13.19 3.33 0.91
C LEU A 90 -13.17 2.44 2.15
N TYR A 91 -12.14 2.56 2.98
CA TYR A 91 -12.00 1.82 4.24
C TYR A 91 -13.18 2.14 5.17
N GLU A 92 -13.55 3.41 5.32
CA GLU A 92 -14.70 3.87 6.12
C GLU A 92 -16.07 3.41 5.57
N LYS A 93 -16.14 2.95 4.31
CA LYS A 93 -17.38 2.39 3.74
C LYS A 93 -17.52 0.90 3.97
N ILE A 94 -16.40 0.21 4.19
CA ILE A 94 -16.35 -1.23 4.39
C ILE A 94 -16.49 -1.58 5.88
N LYS A 95 -16.05 -0.68 6.76
CA LYS A 95 -16.05 -0.85 8.22
C LYS A 95 -17.02 0.12 8.89
#